data_AF-A0A813I0U4-F1
#
_entry.id   AF-A0A813I0U4-F1
#
_cell.length_a   1.000
_cell.length_b   1.000
_cell.length_c   1.000
_cell.angle_alpha   90.00
_cell.angle_beta   90.00
_cell.angle_gamma   90.00
#
_symmetry.space_group_name_H-M   'P 1'
#
loop_
_entity.id
_entity.type
_entity.pdbx_description
1 polymer ?
#
loop_
_entity_poly.entity_id
_entity_poly.type
_entity_poly.pdbx_seq_one_letter_code
_entity_poly.pdbx_strand_id
1 'polypeptide(L)'
;SFLLVFKPTGGGSVKAKPLGSLIRAAAVTGNSTDEQPKTFIVTTSESLHRMYRLTFASAKPAAEFSRIAERAEAAHEASAPSKDTRGAGDASAEANARLVEDLAQKLQGRWPLVFAGSDLYGPDPNGDSQSEVLLGRGAAVLLDPAEDSKVGTYELLFYGEDEGVSEPLKRFPIGPKMALKRQDTDSEDGEGPAASFLLSAFGLPDHTISFEESSTAGMFARDFRVRQRLLEISLKTAKGQKAAQELRGELQGLRQRSPFAQVCRLLGRFLLVAFVAFMGRLYKHVSDDAVKRQPMEYAHLLGADAWQAVGMSHSAAKNIGMKACAVTLGAVRPQDVLTCGKLSKVSDMRRCIDSLTGRASVLADFTEKKVVEEEEQDSAFDLFD
;
A
#
# COMPACT_ATOMS: atom_id res chain seq x y z
N SER A 1 -46.63 4.08 -26.05
CA SER A 1 -45.30 4.63 -25.75
C SER A 1 -45.29 6.12 -26.04
N PHE A 2 -44.50 6.90 -25.31
CA PHE A 2 -44.38 8.35 -25.48
C PHE A 2 -42.99 8.64 -26.04
N LEU A 3 -42.89 9.05 -27.30
CA LEU A 3 -41.61 9.30 -27.95
C LEU A 3 -41.14 10.74 -27.69
N LEU A 4 -39.93 10.91 -27.16
CA LEU A 4 -39.30 12.22 -27.00
C LEU A 4 -38.57 12.58 -28.31
N VAL A 5 -38.86 13.76 -28.87
CA VAL A 5 -38.25 14.21 -30.14
C VAL A 5 -37.73 15.63 -29.96
N PHE A 6 -36.45 15.83 -30.26
CA PHE A 6 -35.83 17.14 -30.27
C PHE A 6 -36.01 17.82 -31.63
N LYS A 7 -36.61 19.01 -31.62
CA LYS A 7 -36.77 19.86 -32.80
C LYS A 7 -36.20 21.27 -32.52
N PRO A 8 -35.08 21.66 -33.14
CA PRO A 8 -34.50 22.98 -32.92
C PRO A 8 -35.38 24.09 -33.52
N THR A 9 -35.45 25.23 -32.84
CA THR A 9 -36.33 26.36 -33.18
C THR A 9 -35.67 27.46 -34.05
N GLY A 10 -34.41 27.30 -34.46
CA GLY A 10 -33.72 28.22 -35.37
C GLY A 10 -33.93 27.81 -36.83
N GLY A 11 -34.28 28.76 -37.70
CA GLY A 11 -34.79 28.58 -39.08
C GLY A 11 -33.90 27.90 -40.13
N GLY A 12 -33.11 26.89 -39.76
CA GLY A 12 -32.50 25.95 -40.68
C GLY A 12 -33.34 24.67 -40.82
N SER A 13 -33.23 24.00 -41.97
CA SER A 13 -33.85 22.69 -42.23
C SER A 13 -33.15 21.56 -41.45
N VAL A 14 -33.13 21.66 -40.12
CA VAL A 14 -32.57 20.60 -39.26
C VAL A 14 -33.67 19.60 -38.97
N LYS A 15 -33.47 18.36 -39.43
CA LYS A 15 -34.40 17.25 -39.21
C LYS A 15 -34.50 16.98 -37.70
N ALA A 16 -35.73 16.77 -37.22
CA ALA A 16 -35.97 16.42 -35.83
C ALA A 16 -35.25 15.11 -35.46
N LYS A 17 -34.60 15.08 -34.28
CA LYS A 17 -33.87 13.91 -33.78
C LYS A 17 -34.72 13.20 -32.71
N PRO A 18 -35.07 11.92 -32.89
CA PRO A 18 -35.69 11.14 -31.82
C PRO A 18 -34.68 10.90 -30.70
N LEU A 19 -35.12 11.04 -29.44
CA LEU A 19 -34.32 10.85 -28.23
C LEU A 19 -34.70 9.55 -27.46
N GLY A 20 -35.51 8.69 -28.07
CA GLY A 20 -36.07 7.48 -27.45
C GLY A 20 -37.43 7.68 -26.78
N SER A 21 -37.99 6.58 -26.27
CA SER A 21 -39.26 6.61 -25.53
C SER A 21 -39.03 7.11 -24.12
N LEU A 22 -39.87 8.02 -23.65
CA LEU A 22 -39.87 8.51 -22.28
C LEU A 22 -40.20 7.37 -21.32
N ILE A 23 -39.27 7.06 -20.41
CA ILE A 23 -39.42 6.04 -19.36
C ILE A 23 -39.80 6.71 -18.04
N ARG A 24 -39.08 7.77 -17.66
CA ARG A 24 -39.23 8.47 -16.38
C ARG A 24 -38.87 9.94 -16.51
N ALA A 25 -39.48 10.83 -15.73
CA ALA A 25 -39.02 12.19 -15.52
C ALA A 25 -39.08 12.59 -14.05
N ALA A 26 -37.94 12.99 -13.49
CA ALA A 26 -37.85 13.53 -12.14
C ALA A 26 -37.73 15.06 -12.20
N ALA A 27 -38.60 15.76 -11.47
CA ALA A 27 -38.49 17.21 -11.31
C ALA A 27 -37.27 17.56 -10.43
N VAL A 28 -36.46 18.52 -10.88
CA VAL A 28 -35.35 19.06 -10.08
C VAL A 28 -35.91 20.19 -9.21
N THR A 29 -36.07 19.92 -7.92
CA THR A 29 -36.42 20.95 -6.93
C THR A 29 -35.22 21.86 -6.72
N GLY A 30 -35.30 23.09 -7.22
CA GLY A 30 -34.35 24.14 -6.86
C GLY A 30 -34.63 24.70 -5.47
N ASN A 31 -33.66 25.36 -4.85
CA ASN A 31 -33.75 25.94 -3.50
C ASN A 31 -34.82 27.04 -3.31
N SER A 32 -35.61 27.35 -4.33
CA SER A 32 -36.71 28.31 -4.24
C SER A 32 -37.99 27.61 -3.79
N THR A 33 -38.35 27.80 -2.53
CA THR A 33 -39.50 27.14 -1.85
C THR A 33 -40.87 27.37 -2.47
N ASP A 34 -41.05 28.33 -3.39
CA ASP A 34 -42.37 28.71 -3.92
C ASP A 34 -42.54 28.60 -5.44
N GLU A 35 -41.51 28.20 -6.21
CA GLU A 35 -41.64 28.09 -7.67
C GLU A 35 -41.81 26.64 -8.13
N GLN A 36 -42.80 26.40 -8.98
CA GLN A 36 -42.95 25.12 -9.68
C GLN A 36 -41.66 24.75 -10.43
N PRO A 37 -41.25 23.47 -10.40
CA PRO A 37 -40.01 23.03 -11.01
C PRO A 37 -40.03 23.27 -12.52
N LYS A 38 -39.08 24.06 -13.01
CA LYS A 38 -38.89 24.34 -14.46
C LYS A 38 -37.93 23.36 -15.13
N THR A 39 -37.26 22.51 -14.35
CA THR A 39 -36.22 21.59 -14.83
C THR A 39 -36.60 20.15 -14.49
N PHE A 40 -36.43 19.25 -15.45
CA PHE A 40 -36.65 17.82 -15.29
C PHE A 40 -35.44 17.04 -15.75
N ILE A 41 -35.08 15.97 -15.04
CA ILE A 41 -34.17 14.92 -15.49
C ILE A 41 -35.02 13.80 -16.07
N VAL A 42 -34.84 13.53 -17.35
CA VAL A 42 -35.66 12.65 -18.16
C VAL A 42 -34.86 11.43 -18.55
N THR A 43 -35.38 10.25 -18.24
CA THR A 43 -34.82 8.96 -18.65
C THR A 43 -35.55 8.46 -19.89
N THR A 44 -34.81 8.09 -20.93
CA THR A 44 -35.36 7.54 -22.18
C THR A 44 -34.85 6.13 -22.46
N SER A 45 -35.47 5.47 -23.44
CA SER A 45 -35.09 4.14 -23.91
C SER A 45 -33.88 4.13 -24.87
N GLU A 46 -33.17 5.25 -25.06
CA GLU A 46 -32.02 5.32 -25.96
C GLU A 46 -30.75 4.81 -25.26
N SER A 47 -30.03 3.86 -25.88
CA SER A 47 -28.85 3.21 -25.28
C SER A 47 -27.64 4.13 -25.14
N LEU A 48 -27.46 5.09 -26.06
CA LEU A 48 -26.30 6.00 -26.06
C LEU A 48 -26.48 7.19 -25.10
N HIS A 49 -27.73 7.63 -24.92
CA HIS A 49 -28.05 8.83 -24.16
C HIS A 49 -29.34 8.57 -23.37
N ARG A 50 -29.21 7.82 -22.29
CA ARG A 50 -30.36 7.40 -21.48
C ARG A 50 -30.96 8.53 -20.64
N MET A 51 -30.20 9.60 -20.38
CA MET A 51 -30.63 10.69 -19.50
C MET A 51 -30.47 12.06 -20.17
N TYR A 52 -31.50 12.89 -20.06
CA TYR A 52 -31.54 14.26 -20.56
C TYR A 52 -32.00 15.23 -19.49
N ARG A 53 -31.44 16.44 -19.47
CA ARG A 53 -31.94 17.55 -18.65
C ARG A 53 -32.76 18.49 -19.52
N LEU A 54 -34.05 18.61 -19.22
CA LEU A 54 -34.97 19.51 -19.92
C LEU A 54 -35.27 20.71 -19.02
N THR A 55 -35.03 21.92 -19.53
CA THR A 55 -35.35 23.18 -18.85
C THR A 55 -36.39 23.94 -19.67
N PHE A 56 -37.52 24.25 -19.06
CA PHE A 56 -38.62 24.98 -19.69
C PHE A 56 -38.51 26.48 -19.44
N ALA A 57 -38.89 27.28 -20.44
CA ALA A 57 -38.83 28.74 -20.36
C ALA A 57 -39.84 29.34 -19.37
N SER A 58 -40.93 28.64 -19.06
CA SER A 58 -41.93 29.06 -18.08
C SER A 58 -42.55 27.87 -17.34
N ALA A 59 -43.23 28.14 -16.22
CA ALA A 59 -43.85 27.12 -15.39
C ALA A 59 -45.02 26.39 -16.10
N LYS A 60 -45.72 27.06 -17.02
CA LYS A 60 -46.89 26.49 -17.69
C LYS A 60 -46.54 25.28 -18.59
N PRO A 61 -45.56 25.36 -19.52
CA PRO A 61 -45.09 24.19 -20.28
C PRO A 61 -44.45 23.10 -19.40
N ALA A 62 -43.79 23.49 -18.30
CA ALA A 62 -43.23 22.54 -17.34
C ALA A 62 -44.33 21.70 -16.67
N ALA A 63 -45.42 22.33 -16.22
CA ALA A 63 -46.56 21.64 -15.63
C ALA A 63 -47.29 20.75 -16.65
N GLU A 64 -47.36 21.16 -17.92
CA GLU A 64 -47.91 20.33 -19.00
C GLU A 64 -47.02 19.11 -19.27
N PHE A 65 -45.71 19.30 -19.32
CA PHE A 65 -44.76 18.20 -19.46
C PHE A 65 -44.82 17.22 -18.30
N SER A 66 -44.93 17.68 -17.05
CA SER A 66 -45.09 16.82 -15.87
C SER A 66 -46.26 15.84 -16.03
N ARG A 67 -47.41 16.33 -16.49
CA ARG A 67 -48.59 15.49 -16.74
C ARG A 67 -48.37 14.46 -17.86
N ILE A 68 -47.58 14.82 -18.89
CA ILE A 68 -47.22 13.87 -19.97
C ILE A 68 -46.25 12.83 -19.43
N ALA A 69 -45.28 13.23 -18.60
CA ALA A 69 -44.32 12.34 -17.99
C ALA A 69 -44.99 11.34 -17.05
N GLU A 70 -45.89 11.78 -16.17
CA GLU A 70 -46.69 10.90 -15.29
C GLU A 70 -47.47 9.85 -16.11
N ARG A 71 -48.07 10.25 -17.24
CA ARG A 71 -48.76 9.31 -18.14
C ARG A 71 -47.79 8.36 -18.84
N ALA A 72 -46.60 8.82 -19.18
CA ALA A 72 -45.57 8.01 -19.80
C ALA A 72 -45.02 6.97 -18.85
N GLU A 73 -44.75 7.36 -17.61
CA GLU A 73 -44.37 6.48 -16.50
C GLU A 73 -45.46 5.44 -16.25
N ALA A 74 -46.71 5.85 -16.05
CA ALA A 74 -47.82 4.91 -15.84
C ALA A 74 -48.02 3.95 -17.01
N ALA A 75 -47.88 4.42 -18.26
CA ALA A 75 -47.96 3.56 -19.44
C ALA A 75 -46.74 2.62 -19.55
N HIS A 76 -45.56 3.08 -19.15
CA HIS A 76 -44.36 2.25 -19.10
C HIS A 76 -44.48 1.19 -18.00
N GLU A 77 -44.99 1.53 -16.82
CA GLU A 77 -45.28 0.57 -15.74
C GLU A 77 -46.37 -0.44 -16.12
N ALA A 78 -47.42 0.01 -16.82
CA ALA A 78 -48.49 -0.88 -17.29
C ALA A 78 -48.08 -1.78 -18.47
N SER A 79 -47.10 -1.35 -19.27
CA SER A 79 -46.54 -2.13 -20.39
C SER A 79 -45.30 -2.92 -20.01
N ALA A 80 -44.63 -2.55 -18.92
CA ALA A 80 -43.70 -3.43 -18.25
C ALA A 80 -44.51 -4.69 -17.91
N PRO A 81 -44.06 -5.87 -18.33
CA PRO A 81 -44.74 -7.11 -18.01
C PRO A 81 -45.00 -7.08 -16.52
N SER A 82 -46.29 -7.17 -16.15
CA SER A 82 -46.73 -7.09 -14.76
C SER A 82 -45.76 -7.90 -13.94
N LYS A 83 -45.11 -7.22 -13.00
CA LYS A 83 -44.11 -7.76 -12.09
C LYS A 83 -44.85 -8.68 -11.10
N ASP A 84 -45.55 -9.69 -11.62
CA ASP A 84 -45.91 -10.89 -10.89
C ASP A 84 -44.56 -11.40 -10.39
N THR A 85 -44.39 -11.26 -9.08
CA THR A 85 -43.16 -11.26 -8.29
C THR A 85 -42.41 -12.59 -8.30
N ARG A 86 -42.73 -13.47 -9.26
CA ARG A 86 -42.09 -14.76 -9.51
C ARG A 86 -41.33 -14.82 -10.84
N GLY A 87 -41.55 -13.92 -11.80
CA GLY A 87 -40.89 -14.01 -13.12
C GLY A 87 -39.69 -13.08 -13.33
N ALA A 88 -39.64 -11.93 -12.66
CA ALA A 88 -38.56 -10.96 -12.85
C ALA A 88 -37.23 -11.41 -12.20
N GLY A 89 -37.31 -12.20 -11.12
CA GLY A 89 -36.13 -12.81 -10.50
C GLY A 89 -35.45 -13.81 -11.44
N ASP A 90 -36.23 -14.59 -12.18
CA ASP A 90 -35.69 -15.63 -13.07
C ASP A 90 -34.90 -15.03 -14.24
N ALA A 91 -35.37 -13.93 -14.82
CA ALA A 91 -34.65 -13.26 -15.92
C ALA A 91 -33.33 -12.61 -15.43
N SER A 92 -33.34 -11.98 -14.25
CA SER A 92 -32.13 -11.41 -13.64
C SER A 92 -31.13 -12.51 -13.26
N ALA A 93 -31.61 -13.61 -12.68
CA ALA A 93 -30.79 -14.75 -12.32
C ALA A 93 -30.18 -15.42 -13.57
N GLU A 94 -30.93 -15.54 -14.66
CA GLU A 94 -30.42 -16.09 -15.93
C GLU A 94 -29.37 -15.16 -16.56
N ALA A 95 -29.60 -13.84 -16.56
CA ALA A 95 -28.62 -12.86 -17.05
C ALA A 95 -27.32 -12.91 -16.23
N ASN A 96 -27.44 -12.97 -14.91
CA ASN A 96 -26.29 -13.12 -14.01
C ASN A 96 -25.55 -14.45 -14.22
N ALA A 97 -26.27 -15.55 -14.41
CA ALA A 97 -25.64 -16.86 -14.67
C ALA A 97 -24.81 -16.83 -15.97
N ARG A 98 -25.35 -16.24 -17.04
CA ARG A 98 -24.62 -16.05 -18.31
C ARG A 98 -23.40 -15.15 -18.14
N LEU A 99 -23.54 -14.04 -17.41
CA LEU A 99 -22.43 -13.13 -17.12
C LEU A 99 -21.30 -13.85 -16.37
N VAL A 100 -21.63 -14.70 -15.38
CA VAL A 100 -20.64 -15.49 -14.63
C VAL A 100 -19.90 -16.49 -15.52
N GLU A 101 -20.62 -17.18 -16.42
CA GLU A 101 -20.01 -18.12 -17.38
C GLU A 101 -19.05 -17.39 -18.34
N ASP A 102 -19.50 -16.28 -18.90
CA ASP A 102 -18.68 -15.45 -19.80
C ASP A 102 -17.44 -14.88 -19.07
N LEU A 103 -17.58 -14.48 -17.80
CA LEU A 103 -16.47 -13.98 -16.98
C LEU A 103 -15.46 -15.08 -16.70
N ALA A 104 -15.94 -16.29 -16.38
CA ALA A 104 -15.08 -17.44 -16.18
C ALA A 104 -14.27 -17.77 -17.44
N GLN A 105 -14.87 -17.62 -18.63
CA GLN A 105 -14.18 -17.79 -19.90
C GLN A 105 -13.19 -16.67 -20.19
N LYS A 106 -13.57 -15.40 -20.01
CA LYS A 106 -12.72 -14.24 -20.29
C LYS A 106 -11.50 -14.18 -19.36
N LEU A 107 -11.68 -14.53 -18.10
CA LEU A 107 -10.66 -14.40 -17.05
C LEU A 107 -9.89 -15.71 -16.82
N GLN A 108 -9.90 -16.62 -17.80
CA GLN A 108 -9.08 -17.83 -17.77
C GLN A 108 -7.61 -17.49 -17.49
N GLY A 109 -7.03 -18.19 -16.52
CA GLY A 109 -5.65 -17.97 -16.05
C GLY A 109 -5.51 -16.95 -14.91
N ARG A 110 -6.54 -16.17 -14.57
CA ARG A 110 -6.53 -15.24 -13.43
C ARG A 110 -7.65 -15.58 -12.44
N TRP A 111 -7.51 -16.69 -11.70
CA TRP A 111 -8.37 -17.21 -10.63
C TRP A 111 -9.40 -16.19 -10.05
N PRO A 112 -10.53 -15.95 -10.73
CA PRO A 112 -11.41 -14.85 -10.38
C PRO A 112 -12.39 -15.29 -9.29
N LEU A 113 -12.62 -14.43 -8.30
CA LEU A 113 -13.77 -14.62 -7.39
C LEU A 113 -14.90 -13.71 -7.85
N VAL A 114 -15.96 -14.32 -8.36
CA VAL A 114 -17.11 -13.62 -8.94
C VAL A 114 -18.28 -13.65 -7.95
N PHE A 115 -18.83 -12.48 -7.66
CA PHE A 115 -19.96 -12.26 -6.76
C PHE A 115 -21.09 -11.60 -7.57
N ALA A 116 -21.98 -12.41 -8.13
CA ALA A 116 -23.10 -11.98 -8.96
C ALA A 116 -24.27 -11.42 -8.13
N GLY A 117 -25.26 -10.81 -8.79
CA GLY A 117 -26.44 -10.24 -8.12
C GLY A 117 -26.07 -9.04 -7.25
N SER A 118 -25.25 -8.14 -7.81
CA SER A 118 -24.77 -6.94 -7.13
C SER A 118 -25.06 -5.69 -7.94
N ASP A 119 -25.36 -4.61 -7.23
CA ASP A 119 -25.63 -3.28 -7.79
C ASP A 119 -24.49 -2.34 -7.36
N LEU A 120 -23.95 -1.59 -8.33
CA LEU A 120 -22.92 -0.59 -8.08
C LEU A 120 -23.52 0.81 -8.15
N TYR A 121 -23.35 1.56 -7.07
CA TYR A 121 -23.70 2.98 -6.97
C TYR A 121 -22.43 3.81 -6.91
N GLY A 122 -22.50 5.04 -7.42
CA GLY A 122 -21.41 6.01 -7.35
C GLY A 122 -21.94 7.43 -7.26
N PRO A 123 -21.05 8.43 -7.15
CA PRO A 123 -21.46 9.82 -6.99
C PRO A 123 -22.29 10.30 -8.18
N ASP A 124 -23.42 10.95 -7.92
CA ASP A 124 -24.18 11.63 -8.97
C ASP A 124 -23.36 12.84 -9.48
N PRO A 125 -22.95 12.87 -10.76
CA PRO A 125 -22.20 14.00 -11.31
C PRO A 125 -22.96 15.33 -11.27
N ASN A 126 -24.29 15.29 -11.08
CA ASN A 126 -25.15 16.47 -11.00
C ASN A 126 -25.80 16.66 -9.62
N GLY A 127 -25.58 15.74 -8.68
CA GLY A 127 -26.20 15.75 -7.37
C GLY A 127 -25.32 16.41 -6.30
N ASP A 128 -25.83 16.43 -5.07
CA ASP A 128 -25.04 16.81 -3.91
C ASP A 128 -23.92 15.80 -3.64
N SER A 129 -22.93 16.16 -2.83
CA SER A 129 -21.77 15.30 -2.50
C SER A 129 -22.12 13.96 -1.83
N GLN A 130 -23.36 13.81 -1.37
CA GLN A 130 -23.89 12.57 -0.79
C GLN A 130 -24.92 11.87 -1.69
N SER A 131 -25.22 12.43 -2.86
CA SER A 131 -26.15 11.83 -3.80
C SER A 131 -25.46 10.72 -4.57
N GLU A 132 -26.06 9.53 -4.52
CA GLU A 132 -25.57 8.35 -5.23
C GLU A 132 -26.53 7.97 -6.36
N VAL A 133 -25.98 7.56 -7.50
CA VAL A 133 -26.72 7.06 -8.67
C VAL A 133 -26.30 5.63 -8.97
N LEU A 134 -27.26 4.79 -9.36
CA LEU A 134 -27.00 3.43 -9.83
C LEU A 134 -26.20 3.51 -11.13
N LEU A 135 -24.97 3.00 -11.10
CA LEU A 135 -24.08 2.91 -12.26
C LEU A 135 -24.37 1.67 -13.10
N GLY A 136 -24.74 0.55 -12.47
CA GLY A 136 -25.09 -0.68 -13.17
C GLY A 136 -25.37 -1.85 -12.22
N ARG A 137 -26.03 -2.88 -12.77
CA ARG A 137 -26.27 -4.17 -12.11
C ARG A 137 -25.38 -5.23 -12.73
N GLY A 138 -24.91 -6.18 -11.93
CA GLY A 138 -24.14 -7.33 -12.42
C GLY A 138 -23.28 -7.95 -11.34
N ALA A 139 -21.97 -8.08 -11.61
CA ALA A 139 -21.07 -8.86 -10.77
C ALA A 139 -19.83 -8.07 -10.31
N ALA A 140 -19.58 -8.12 -9.00
CA ALA A 140 -18.31 -7.74 -8.40
C ALA A 140 -17.30 -8.88 -8.56
N VAL A 141 -16.10 -8.58 -9.05
CA VAL A 141 -15.05 -9.56 -9.32
C VAL A 141 -13.76 -9.17 -8.60
N LEU A 142 -13.29 -10.01 -7.68
CA LEU A 142 -11.96 -9.86 -7.08
C LEU A 142 -10.94 -10.62 -7.92
N LEU A 143 -9.93 -9.90 -8.38
CA LEU A 143 -8.82 -10.44 -9.17
C LEU A 143 -7.51 -10.37 -8.41
N ASP A 144 -6.79 -11.48 -8.48
CA ASP A 144 -5.41 -11.57 -8.02
C ASP A 144 -4.46 -10.96 -9.06
N PRO A 145 -3.30 -10.42 -8.63
CA PRO A 145 -2.30 -9.86 -9.54
C PRO A 145 -1.88 -10.89 -10.59
N ALA A 146 -1.64 -10.44 -11.82
CA ALA A 146 -1.07 -11.31 -12.87
C ALA A 146 0.33 -11.80 -12.44
N GLU A 147 0.73 -13.00 -12.87
CA GLU A 147 2.02 -13.61 -12.48
C GLU A 147 3.23 -12.72 -12.81
N ASP A 148 3.16 -11.95 -13.90
CA ASP A 148 4.23 -11.05 -14.35
C ASP A 148 4.19 -9.67 -13.66
N SER A 149 3.16 -9.38 -12.87
CA SER A 149 3.00 -8.08 -12.23
C SER A 149 3.75 -8.01 -10.90
N LYS A 150 4.10 -6.77 -10.49
CA LYS A 150 4.70 -6.54 -9.17
C LYS A 150 3.77 -7.14 -8.09
N VAL A 151 4.35 -7.92 -7.18
CA VAL A 151 3.63 -8.54 -6.06
C VAL A 151 2.74 -7.50 -5.37
N GLY A 152 1.44 -7.79 -5.28
CA GLY A 152 0.49 -6.99 -4.50
C GLY A 152 -0.29 -5.93 -5.27
N THR A 153 -0.85 -6.25 -6.44
CA THR A 153 -1.91 -5.44 -7.07
C THR A 153 -3.17 -6.28 -7.23
N TYR A 154 -3.93 -6.41 -6.14
CA TYR A 154 -5.28 -6.98 -6.22
C TYR A 154 -6.22 -5.93 -6.77
N GLU A 155 -7.19 -6.35 -7.58
CA GLU A 155 -8.17 -5.46 -8.21
C GLU A 155 -9.57 -5.93 -7.83
N LEU A 156 -10.46 -4.97 -7.59
CA LEU A 156 -11.91 -5.17 -7.58
C LEU A 156 -12.45 -4.59 -8.89
N LEU A 157 -12.99 -5.44 -9.75
CA LEU A 157 -13.67 -5.04 -10.98
C LEU A 157 -15.18 -5.18 -10.79
N PHE A 158 -15.94 -4.35 -11.48
CA PHE A 158 -17.40 -4.51 -11.57
C PHE A 158 -17.79 -4.63 -13.03
N TYR A 159 -18.53 -5.68 -13.38
CA TYR A 159 -19.05 -5.91 -14.73
C TYR A 159 -20.57 -5.77 -14.72
N GLY A 160 -21.08 -4.96 -15.64
CA GLY A 160 -22.52 -4.76 -15.81
C GLY A 160 -23.15 -5.83 -16.68
N GLU A 161 -24.42 -6.12 -16.44
CA GLU A 161 -25.25 -6.98 -17.30
C GLU A 161 -25.42 -6.37 -18.70
N ASP A 162 -25.55 -5.03 -18.79
CA ASP A 162 -25.78 -4.31 -20.04
C ASP A 162 -24.53 -4.30 -20.95
N GLU A 163 -23.34 -4.09 -20.39
CA GLU A 163 -22.06 -4.08 -21.12
C GLU A 163 -21.46 -5.49 -21.32
N GLY A 164 -21.93 -6.45 -20.52
CA GLY A 164 -21.43 -7.82 -20.47
C GLY A 164 -19.96 -7.90 -20.05
N VAL A 165 -19.24 -8.88 -20.61
CA VAL A 165 -17.83 -9.10 -20.26
C VAL A 165 -16.85 -8.26 -21.08
N SER A 166 -17.30 -7.37 -21.96
CA SER A 166 -16.39 -6.65 -22.88
C SER A 166 -15.39 -5.76 -22.10
N GLU A 167 -15.89 -4.93 -21.20
CA GLU A 167 -15.12 -4.01 -20.36
C GLU A 167 -15.77 -3.88 -18.97
N PRO A 168 -14.98 -3.82 -17.87
CA PRO A 168 -15.55 -3.56 -16.55
C PRO A 168 -16.06 -2.11 -16.46
N LEU A 169 -17.28 -1.94 -15.94
CA LEU A 169 -17.89 -0.63 -15.63
C LEU A 169 -16.99 0.21 -14.70
N LYS A 170 -16.40 -0.43 -13.69
CA LYS A 170 -15.44 0.19 -12.77
C LYS A 170 -14.31 -0.74 -12.38
N ARG A 171 -13.16 -0.14 -12.10
CA ARG A 171 -11.94 -0.81 -11.65
C ARG A 171 -11.43 -0.09 -10.41
N PHE A 172 -11.31 -0.81 -9.31
CA PHE A 172 -10.81 -0.31 -8.05
C PHE A 172 -9.52 -1.06 -7.67
N PRO A 173 -8.36 -0.40 -7.66
CA PRO A 173 -7.15 -1.02 -7.13
C PRO A 173 -7.32 -1.22 -5.62
N ILE A 174 -7.21 -2.45 -5.15
CA ILE A 174 -7.28 -2.72 -3.72
C ILE A 174 -5.96 -2.25 -3.13
N GLY A 175 -6.04 -1.26 -2.25
CA GLY A 175 -4.91 -0.68 -1.57
C GLY A 175 -4.99 -0.87 -0.05
N PRO A 176 -3.87 -0.71 0.68
CA PRO A 176 -3.85 -0.84 2.13
C PRO A 176 -4.72 0.23 2.84
N LYS A 177 -4.98 1.36 2.17
CA LYS A 177 -5.81 2.46 2.68
C LYS A 177 -7.27 2.41 2.20
N MET A 178 -7.63 1.43 1.38
CA MET A 178 -9.00 1.27 0.93
C MET A 178 -9.84 0.72 2.10
N ALA A 179 -11.03 1.24 2.34
CA ALA A 179 -11.89 0.77 3.40
C ALA A 179 -13.21 0.26 2.82
N LEU A 180 -13.70 -0.83 3.41
CA LEU A 180 -15.00 -1.41 3.11
C LEU A 180 -15.83 -1.35 4.39
N LYS A 181 -16.79 -0.44 4.44
CA LYS A 181 -17.70 -0.26 5.59
C LYS A 181 -19.06 -0.83 5.22
N ARG A 182 -19.61 -1.70 6.06
CA ARG A 182 -21.01 -2.13 5.91
C ARG A 182 -21.91 -0.94 6.26
N GLN A 183 -22.91 -0.67 5.43
CA GLN A 183 -23.96 0.29 5.75
C GLN A 183 -25.10 -0.46 6.44
N ASP A 184 -25.62 0.13 7.52
CA ASP A 184 -26.84 -0.36 8.17
C ASP A 184 -28.02 0.09 7.31
N THR A 185 -28.67 -0.85 6.65
CA THR A 185 -29.90 -0.60 5.90
C THR A 185 -31.04 -0.54 6.91
N ASP A 186 -31.36 0.66 7.39
CA ASP A 186 -32.52 0.95 8.27
C ASP A 186 -33.87 0.85 7.53
N SER A 187 -33.93 0.09 6.43
CA SER A 187 -35.16 -0.11 5.67
C SER A 187 -36.09 -1.04 6.44
N GLU A 188 -36.94 -0.46 7.28
CA GLU A 188 -38.04 -1.16 7.99
C GLU A 188 -38.98 -1.90 7.02
N ASP A 189 -39.01 -1.47 5.76
CA ASP A 189 -39.92 -1.99 4.73
C ASP A 189 -39.49 -3.35 4.13
N GLY A 190 -38.33 -3.91 4.52
CA GLY A 190 -37.89 -5.24 4.08
C GLY A 190 -37.63 -5.42 2.57
N GLU A 191 -37.78 -4.36 1.78
CA GLU A 191 -37.62 -4.37 0.31
C GLU A 191 -36.22 -3.86 -0.14
N GLY A 192 -35.29 -3.68 0.81
CA GLY A 192 -33.92 -3.26 0.54
C GLY A 192 -32.97 -4.40 0.11
N PRO A 193 -31.75 -4.07 -0.35
CA PRO A 193 -30.72 -5.07 -0.59
C PRO A 193 -30.36 -5.80 0.71
N ALA A 194 -29.94 -7.06 0.60
CA ALA A 194 -29.60 -7.86 1.77
C ALA A 194 -28.37 -7.32 2.53
N ALA A 195 -27.44 -6.68 1.83
CA ALA A 195 -26.35 -5.91 2.43
C ALA A 195 -25.78 -4.90 1.44
N SER A 196 -25.37 -3.74 1.97
CA SER A 196 -24.66 -2.70 1.22
C SER A 196 -23.32 -2.39 1.87
N PHE A 197 -22.30 -2.14 1.05
CA PHE A 197 -20.98 -1.76 1.51
C PHE A 197 -20.51 -0.47 0.85
N LEU A 198 -20.16 0.50 1.68
CA LEU A 198 -19.47 1.72 1.27
C LEU A 198 -17.98 1.42 1.06
N LEU A 199 -17.53 1.67 -0.16
CA LEU A 199 -16.18 1.51 -0.62
C LEU A 199 -15.50 2.88 -0.71
N SER A 200 -14.53 3.13 0.15
CA SER A 200 -13.77 4.38 0.18
C SER A 200 -12.29 4.14 -0.06
N ALA A 201 -11.66 5.01 -0.84
CA ALA A 201 -10.23 4.95 -1.12
C ALA A 201 -9.65 6.36 -1.23
N PHE A 202 -8.40 6.54 -0.80
CA PHE A 202 -7.75 7.85 -0.82
C PHE A 202 -7.66 8.40 -2.25
N GLY A 203 -8.32 9.53 -2.50
CA GLY A 203 -8.34 10.21 -3.80
C GLY A 203 -9.34 9.64 -4.81
N LEU A 204 -10.19 8.69 -4.42
CA LEU A 204 -11.32 8.21 -5.22
C LEU A 204 -12.63 8.60 -4.51
N PRO A 205 -13.69 8.95 -5.25
CA PRO A 205 -15.00 9.17 -4.65
C PRO A 205 -15.54 7.85 -4.08
N ASP A 206 -16.37 7.97 -3.05
CA ASP A 206 -17.00 6.82 -2.43
C ASP A 206 -17.98 6.15 -3.40
N HIS A 207 -18.06 4.82 -3.33
CA HIS A 207 -18.99 4.01 -4.11
C HIS A 207 -19.68 3.02 -3.18
N THR A 208 -20.93 2.67 -3.47
CA THR A 208 -21.66 1.68 -2.69
C THR A 208 -21.88 0.43 -3.53
N ILE A 209 -21.58 -0.75 -2.98
CA ILE A 209 -21.89 -2.03 -3.60
C ILE A 209 -22.97 -2.71 -2.76
N SER A 210 -24.13 -2.93 -3.37
CA SER A 210 -25.27 -3.58 -2.75
C SER A 210 -25.42 -4.99 -3.31
N PHE A 211 -25.78 -5.95 -2.47
CA PHE A 211 -25.95 -7.36 -2.86
C PHE A 211 -27.38 -7.81 -2.58
N GLU A 212 -27.94 -8.55 -3.52
CA GLU A 212 -29.27 -9.17 -3.38
C GLU A 212 -29.25 -10.29 -2.31
N GLU A 213 -28.14 -11.02 -2.19
CA GLU A 213 -28.02 -12.14 -1.25
C GLU A 213 -27.00 -11.87 -0.13
N SER A 214 -27.44 -12.07 1.12
CA SER A 214 -26.61 -11.87 2.33
C SER A 214 -25.39 -12.82 2.38
N SER A 215 -25.53 -14.05 1.86
CA SER A 215 -24.45 -15.03 1.82
C SER A 215 -23.30 -14.56 0.91
N THR A 216 -23.65 -14.10 -0.30
CA THR A 216 -22.74 -13.56 -1.30
C THR A 216 -22.03 -12.30 -0.80
N ALA A 217 -22.78 -11.37 -0.19
CA ALA A 217 -22.22 -10.20 0.51
C ALA A 217 -21.19 -10.58 1.58
N GLY A 218 -21.49 -11.60 2.40
CA GLY A 218 -20.59 -12.08 3.44
C GLY A 218 -19.30 -12.67 2.87
N MET A 219 -19.39 -13.46 1.80
CA MET A 219 -18.22 -14.01 1.10
C MET A 219 -17.36 -12.89 0.49
N PHE A 220 -17.99 -11.93 -0.19
CA PHE A 220 -17.32 -10.76 -0.76
C PHE A 220 -16.55 -9.98 0.31
N ALA A 221 -17.21 -9.60 1.41
CA ALA A 221 -16.58 -8.81 2.46
C ALA A 221 -15.40 -9.53 3.12
N ARG A 222 -15.52 -10.86 3.32
CA ARG A 222 -14.42 -11.69 3.85
C ARG A 222 -13.22 -11.67 2.89
N ASP A 223 -13.46 -11.99 1.62
CA ASP A 223 -12.39 -12.18 0.64
C ASP A 223 -11.73 -10.84 0.25
N PHE A 224 -12.48 -9.74 0.28
CA PHE A 224 -11.96 -8.39 0.17
C PHE A 224 -11.01 -8.05 1.33
N ARG A 225 -11.43 -8.27 2.58
CA ARG A 225 -10.60 -8.01 3.78
C ARG A 225 -9.33 -8.84 3.80
N VAL A 226 -9.40 -10.10 3.37
CA VAL A 226 -8.22 -10.97 3.25
C VAL A 226 -7.20 -10.35 2.30
N ARG A 227 -7.62 -9.94 1.10
CA ARG A 227 -6.73 -9.31 0.10
C ARG A 227 -6.17 -7.98 0.58
N GLN A 228 -7.00 -7.14 1.21
CA GLN A 228 -6.55 -5.89 1.82
C GLN A 228 -5.48 -6.14 2.90
N ARG A 229 -5.68 -7.13 3.77
CA ARG A 229 -4.71 -7.47 4.82
C ARG A 229 -3.42 -8.06 4.25
N LEU A 230 -3.51 -8.88 3.21
CA LEU A 230 -2.35 -9.41 2.50
C LEU A 230 -1.50 -8.29 1.90
N LEU A 231 -2.13 -7.25 1.35
CA LEU A 231 -1.43 -6.06 0.86
C LEU A 231 -0.76 -5.27 1.98
N GLU A 232 -1.44 -5.09 3.10
CA GLU A 232 -0.89 -4.39 4.25
C GLU A 232 0.36 -5.11 4.79
N ILE A 233 0.31 -6.43 4.93
CA ILE A 233 1.45 -7.25 5.36
C ILE A 233 2.58 -7.18 4.32
N SER A 234 2.26 -7.31 3.04
CA SER A 234 3.24 -7.21 1.96
C SER A 234 3.96 -5.86 1.96
N LEU A 235 3.21 -4.77 2.18
CA LEU A 235 3.78 -3.43 2.30
C LEU A 235 4.68 -3.29 3.53
N LYS A 236 4.29 -3.83 4.68
CA LYS A 236 5.12 -3.82 5.90
C LYS A 236 6.42 -4.61 5.67
N THR A 237 6.34 -5.79 5.05
CA THR A 237 7.51 -6.61 4.70
C THR A 237 8.43 -5.88 3.73
N ALA A 238 7.89 -5.27 2.67
CA ALA A 238 8.68 -4.51 1.71
C ALA A 238 9.39 -3.32 2.36
N LYS A 239 8.70 -2.57 3.23
CA LYS A 239 9.30 -1.48 4.02
C LYS A 239 10.39 -1.99 4.97
N GLY A 240 10.14 -3.09 5.69
CA GLY A 240 11.12 -3.71 6.58
C GLY A 240 12.35 -4.22 5.84
N GLN A 241 12.18 -4.83 4.67
CA GLN A 241 13.28 -5.27 3.83
C GLN A 241 14.11 -4.09 3.32
N LYS A 242 13.46 -2.99 2.89
CA LYS A 242 14.16 -1.77 2.48
C LYS A 242 14.95 -1.16 3.63
N ALA A 243 14.36 -1.02 4.82
CA ALA A 243 15.04 -0.53 6.01
C ALA A 243 16.22 -1.44 6.41
N ALA A 244 16.06 -2.76 6.34
CA ALA A 244 17.14 -3.70 6.61
C ALA A 244 18.27 -3.62 5.56
N GLN A 245 17.95 -3.39 4.28
CA GLN A 245 18.94 -3.17 3.24
C GLN A 245 19.69 -1.85 3.43
N GLU A 246 18.99 -0.79 3.84
CA GLU A 246 19.56 0.51 4.17
C GLU A 246 20.55 0.39 5.34
N LEU A 247 20.14 -0.24 6.45
CA LEU A 247 21.02 -0.53 7.59
C LEU A 247 22.22 -1.40 7.21
N ARG A 248 22.05 -2.38 6.32
CA ARG A 248 23.17 -3.17 5.79
C ARG A 248 24.12 -2.32 4.95
N GLY A 249 23.59 -1.42 4.13
CA GLY A 249 24.37 -0.46 3.36
C GLY A 249 25.18 0.46 4.26
N GLU A 250 24.57 0.96 5.33
CA GLU A 250 25.24 1.78 6.35
C GLU A 250 26.32 1.00 7.09
N LEU A 251 26.03 -0.22 7.56
CA LEU A 251 27.02 -1.09 8.20
C LEU A 251 28.18 -1.43 7.26
N GLN A 252 27.91 -1.68 5.98
CA GLN A 252 28.94 -1.91 4.99
C GLN A 252 29.76 -0.64 4.72
N GLY A 253 29.12 0.53 4.71
CA GLY A 253 29.78 1.83 4.63
C GLY A 253 30.70 2.10 5.82
N LEU A 254 30.21 1.86 7.04
CA LEU A 254 31.00 1.96 8.28
C LEU A 254 32.16 0.96 8.28
N ARG A 255 31.94 -0.27 7.81
CA ARG A 255 33.01 -1.28 7.70
C ARG A 255 34.10 -0.85 6.72
N GLN A 256 33.72 -0.26 5.57
CA GLN A 256 34.68 0.26 4.60
C GLN A 256 35.44 1.49 5.11
N ARG A 257 34.78 2.35 5.88
CA ARG A 257 35.39 3.52 6.55
C ARG A 257 36.11 3.18 7.85
N SER A 258 35.97 1.94 8.36
CA SER A 258 36.56 1.59 9.64
C SER A 258 38.09 1.69 9.59
N PRO A 259 38.72 2.28 10.62
CA PRO A 259 40.18 2.28 10.73
C PRO A 259 40.71 0.85 10.80
N PHE A 260 39.89 -0.12 11.26
CA PHE A 260 40.24 -1.53 11.25
C PHE A 260 40.48 -2.06 9.82
N ALA A 261 39.65 -1.69 8.84
CA ALA A 261 39.89 -2.07 7.45
C ALA A 261 41.18 -1.43 6.89
N GLN A 262 41.50 -0.20 7.32
CA GLN A 262 42.77 0.45 6.95
C GLN A 262 43.97 -0.24 7.63
N VAL A 263 43.86 -0.60 8.91
CA VAL A 263 44.88 -1.33 9.66
C VAL A 263 45.10 -2.72 9.07
N CYS A 264 44.04 -3.46 8.73
CA CYS A 264 44.18 -4.76 8.05
C CYS A 264 44.85 -4.62 6.68
N ARG A 265 44.52 -3.59 5.89
CA ARG A 265 45.20 -3.33 4.61
C ARG A 265 46.68 -2.97 4.81
N LEU A 266 46.98 -2.14 5.80
CA LEU A 266 48.36 -1.78 6.16
C LEU A 266 49.14 -2.99 6.65
N LEU A 267 48.53 -3.83 7.49
CA LEU A 267 49.12 -5.08 7.97
C LEU A 267 49.41 -6.03 6.80
N GLY A 268 48.47 -6.18 5.85
CA GLY A 268 48.69 -6.97 4.64
C GLY A 268 49.86 -6.45 3.80
N ARG A 269 49.97 -5.13 3.62
CA ARG A 269 51.12 -4.51 2.94
C ARG A 269 52.43 -4.73 3.70
N PHE A 270 52.40 -4.63 5.02
CA PHE A 270 53.57 -4.87 5.87
C PHE A 270 54.04 -6.32 5.78
N LEU A 271 53.12 -7.28 5.84
CA LEU A 271 53.42 -8.70 5.67
C LEU A 271 54.00 -9.01 4.29
N LEU A 272 53.48 -8.38 3.24
CA LEU A 272 54.04 -8.51 1.89
C LEU A 272 55.48 -8.00 1.81
N VAL A 273 55.77 -6.80 2.36
CA VAL A 273 57.13 -6.25 2.41
C VAL A 273 58.06 -7.13 3.23
N ALA A 274 57.60 -7.62 4.39
CA ALA A 274 58.37 -8.53 5.24
C ALA A 274 58.69 -9.83 4.49
N PHE A 275 57.73 -10.38 3.74
CA PHE A 275 57.94 -11.57 2.92
C PHE A 275 58.96 -11.33 1.80
N VAL A 276 58.86 -10.21 1.07
CA VAL A 276 59.85 -9.85 0.04
C VAL A 276 61.25 -9.64 0.63
N ALA A 277 61.35 -8.96 1.77
CA ALA A 277 62.62 -8.76 2.47
C ALA A 277 63.22 -10.08 2.95
N PHE A 278 62.39 -10.99 3.48
CA PHE A 278 62.79 -12.33 3.87
C PHE A 278 63.33 -13.12 2.67
N MET A 279 62.61 -13.13 1.55
CA MET A 279 63.05 -13.80 0.32
C MET A 279 64.35 -13.19 -0.23
N GLY A 280 64.50 -11.86 -0.19
CA GLY A 280 65.73 -11.19 -0.60
C GLY A 280 66.93 -11.54 0.27
N ARG A 281 66.74 -11.63 1.60
CA ARG A 281 67.79 -12.08 2.52
C ARG A 281 68.14 -13.55 2.32
N LEU A 282 67.14 -14.41 2.15
CA LEU A 282 67.35 -15.82 1.85
C LEU A 282 68.15 -15.99 0.56
N TYR A 283 67.78 -15.28 -0.50
CA TYR A 283 68.48 -15.28 -1.78
C TYR A 283 69.94 -14.86 -1.62
N LYS A 284 70.20 -13.75 -0.91
CA LYS A 284 71.57 -13.28 -0.65
C LYS A 284 72.41 -14.30 0.12
N HIS A 285 71.85 -14.93 1.14
CA HIS A 285 72.58 -15.97 1.90
C HIS A 285 72.86 -17.21 1.06
N VAL A 286 71.90 -17.63 0.23
CA VAL A 286 72.10 -18.76 -0.69
C VAL A 286 73.15 -18.42 -1.76
N SER A 287 73.19 -17.18 -2.26
CA SER A 287 74.19 -16.77 -3.25
C SER A 287 75.60 -16.67 -2.68
N ASP A 288 75.75 -16.18 -1.45
CA ASP A 288 77.06 -15.97 -0.83
C ASP A 288 77.70 -17.30 -0.34
N ASP A 289 76.89 -18.29 0.05
CA ASP A 289 77.34 -19.56 0.65
C ASP A 289 76.99 -20.82 -0.17
N ALA A 290 76.65 -20.68 -1.45
CA ALA A 290 76.10 -21.74 -2.32
C ALA A 290 76.86 -23.08 -2.36
N VAL A 291 78.09 -23.13 -1.84
CA VAL A 291 79.00 -24.29 -1.98
C VAL A 291 79.21 -25.07 -0.68
N LYS A 292 78.80 -24.61 0.52
CA LYS A 292 79.31 -25.21 1.78
C LYS A 292 78.36 -25.51 2.94
N ARG A 293 77.08 -25.12 2.94
CA ARG A 293 76.21 -25.35 4.12
C ARG A 293 74.91 -26.07 3.82
N GLN A 294 74.48 -26.91 4.77
CA GLN A 294 73.22 -27.64 4.69
C GLN A 294 72.03 -26.70 4.98
N PRO A 295 70.92 -26.81 4.22
CA PRO A 295 69.78 -25.87 4.30
C PRO A 295 69.11 -25.79 5.69
N MET A 296 69.27 -26.81 6.54
CA MET A 296 68.69 -26.83 7.89
C MET A 296 69.33 -25.83 8.86
N GLU A 297 70.62 -25.53 8.71
CA GLU A 297 71.29 -24.54 9.57
C GLU A 297 70.74 -23.12 9.35
N TYR A 298 70.33 -22.80 8.12
CA TYR A 298 69.70 -21.52 7.79
C TYR A 298 68.31 -21.37 8.41
N ALA A 299 67.54 -22.45 8.53
CA ALA A 299 66.22 -22.41 9.14
C ALA A 299 66.27 -22.04 10.64
N HIS A 300 67.27 -22.56 11.37
CA HIS A 300 67.46 -22.22 12.78
C HIS A 300 67.89 -20.77 12.98
N LEU A 301 68.78 -20.25 12.13
CA LEU A 301 69.22 -18.86 12.19
C LEU A 301 68.05 -17.89 11.90
N LEU A 302 67.26 -18.19 10.87
CA LEU A 302 66.07 -17.41 10.52
C LEU A 302 64.99 -17.48 11.62
N GLY A 303 64.85 -18.63 12.29
CA GLY A 303 63.95 -18.79 13.43
C GLY A 303 64.35 -17.89 14.61
N ALA A 304 65.63 -17.81 14.92
CA ALA A 304 66.15 -16.96 16.00
C ALA A 304 65.91 -15.46 15.71
N ASP A 305 66.20 -15.03 14.48
CA ASP A 305 65.95 -13.65 14.03
C ASP A 305 64.46 -13.29 14.07
N ALA A 306 63.59 -14.21 13.65
CA ALA A 306 62.15 -14.02 13.72
C ALA A 306 61.67 -13.87 15.17
N TRP A 307 62.17 -14.70 16.09
CA TRP A 307 61.83 -14.60 17.51
C TRP A 307 62.29 -13.28 18.14
N GLN A 308 63.48 -12.81 17.80
CA GLN A 308 63.98 -11.53 18.29
C GLN A 308 63.16 -10.35 17.75
N ALA A 309 62.76 -10.40 16.48
CA ALA A 309 61.86 -9.41 15.88
C ALA A 309 60.46 -9.40 16.54
N VAL A 310 59.93 -10.58 16.90
CA VAL A 310 58.68 -10.69 17.67
C VAL A 310 58.83 -10.06 19.07
N GLY A 311 59.95 -10.30 19.76
CA GLY A 311 60.22 -9.68 21.06
C GLY A 311 60.27 -8.15 21.01
N MET A 312 60.94 -7.59 20.00
CA MET A 312 61.02 -6.14 19.78
C MET A 312 59.67 -5.52 19.39
N SER A 313 58.90 -6.19 18.54
CA SER A 313 57.58 -5.69 18.15
C SER A 313 56.57 -5.72 19.30
N HIS A 314 56.62 -6.74 20.16
CA HIS A 314 55.75 -6.82 21.34
C HIS A 314 56.04 -5.70 22.36
N SER A 315 57.30 -5.35 22.57
CA SER A 315 57.69 -4.24 23.46
C SER A 315 57.30 -2.88 22.87
N ALA A 316 57.49 -2.68 21.56
CA ALA A 316 57.01 -1.47 20.87
C ALA A 316 55.47 -1.34 20.88
N ALA A 317 54.74 -2.43 20.63
CA ALA A 317 53.28 -2.46 20.64
C ALA A 317 52.72 -2.14 22.03
N LYS A 318 53.32 -2.66 23.10
CA LYS A 318 52.96 -2.31 24.48
C LYS A 318 53.17 -0.82 24.75
N ASN A 319 54.31 -0.27 24.34
CA ASN A 319 54.62 1.14 24.58
C ASN A 319 53.70 2.09 23.80
N ILE A 320 53.37 1.76 22.55
CA ILE A 320 52.43 2.52 21.72
C ILE A 320 51.00 2.38 22.28
N GLY A 321 50.58 1.18 22.64
CA GLY A 321 49.27 0.91 23.23
C GLY A 321 49.05 1.67 24.54
N MET A 322 50.05 1.68 25.43
CA MET A 322 49.98 2.45 26.68
C MET A 322 49.85 3.95 26.44
N LYS A 323 50.60 4.51 25.46
CA LYS A 323 50.53 5.95 25.13
C LYS A 323 49.22 6.32 24.45
N ALA A 324 48.72 5.48 23.54
CA ALA A 324 47.45 5.71 22.86
C ALA A 324 46.30 5.68 23.87
N CYS A 325 46.22 4.66 24.73
CA CYS A 325 45.21 4.57 25.79
C CYS A 325 45.26 5.76 26.75
N ALA A 326 46.45 6.21 27.15
CA ALA A 326 46.61 7.37 28.03
C ALA A 326 46.09 8.68 27.40
N VAL A 327 46.19 8.83 26.08
CA VAL A 327 45.70 10.02 25.35
C VAL A 327 44.19 9.94 25.11
N THR A 328 43.64 8.78 24.73
CA THR A 328 42.22 8.66 24.36
C THR A 328 41.27 8.48 25.53
N LEU A 329 41.70 7.82 26.60
CA LEU A 329 40.84 7.52 27.76
C LEU A 329 41.15 8.39 28.98
N GLY A 330 42.11 9.31 28.85
CA GLY A 330 42.81 9.87 30.01
C GLY A 330 43.65 8.80 30.71
N ALA A 331 44.58 9.23 31.55
CA ALA A 331 45.40 8.30 32.31
C ALA A 331 44.56 7.63 33.40
N VAL A 332 43.87 6.54 33.07
CA VAL A 332 43.23 5.67 34.07
C VAL A 332 44.34 4.95 34.84
N ARG A 333 44.36 5.07 36.18
CA ARG A 333 45.41 4.46 36.97
C ARG A 333 45.20 2.94 36.99
N PRO A 334 46.26 2.11 36.87
CA PRO A 334 46.14 0.65 36.87
C PRO A 334 45.44 0.10 38.13
N GLN A 335 45.58 0.79 39.26
CA GLN A 335 44.95 0.43 40.52
C GLN A 335 43.42 0.50 40.46
N ASP A 336 42.86 1.43 39.69
CA ASP A 336 41.41 1.61 39.59
C ASP A 336 40.78 0.47 38.78
N VAL A 337 41.45 0.03 37.72
CA VAL A 337 41.03 -1.14 36.91
C VAL A 337 41.09 -2.43 37.72
N LEU A 338 42.15 -2.63 38.52
CA LEU A 338 42.25 -3.77 39.43
C LEU A 338 41.16 -3.74 40.51
N THR A 339 40.75 -2.56 40.95
CA THR A 339 39.65 -2.40 41.91
C THR A 339 38.31 -2.78 41.28
N CYS A 340 38.05 -2.38 40.04
CA CYS A 340 36.87 -2.84 39.29
C CYS A 340 36.88 -4.36 39.06
N GLY A 341 38.05 -4.96 38.80
CA GLY A 341 38.19 -6.42 38.58
C GLY A 341 37.98 -7.28 39.83
N LYS A 342 38.02 -6.69 41.03
CA LYS A 342 37.70 -7.38 42.29
C LYS A 342 36.20 -7.47 42.55
N LEU A 343 35.36 -6.82 41.75
CA LEU A 343 33.90 -6.89 41.88
C LEU A 343 33.40 -8.24 41.35
N SER A 344 32.67 -8.96 42.20
CA SER A 344 32.19 -10.32 41.91
C SER A 344 31.00 -10.34 40.94
N LYS A 345 30.29 -9.22 40.78
CA LYS A 345 29.13 -9.09 39.89
C LYS A 345 29.52 -8.36 38.60
N VAL A 346 29.14 -8.94 37.47
CA VAL A 346 29.42 -8.41 36.12
C VAL A 346 28.80 -7.01 35.91
N SER A 347 27.63 -6.75 36.50
CA SER A 347 26.97 -5.43 36.45
C SER A 347 27.79 -4.32 37.11
N ASP A 348 28.41 -4.62 38.25
CA ASP A 348 29.13 -3.64 39.06
C ASP A 348 30.51 -3.37 38.45
N MET A 349 31.15 -4.41 37.92
CA MET A 349 32.36 -4.28 37.12
C MET A 349 32.13 -3.40 35.88
N ARG A 350 31.01 -3.59 35.18
CA ARG A 350 30.66 -2.78 34.00
C ARG A 350 30.42 -1.32 34.37
N ARG A 351 29.64 -1.04 35.42
CA ARG A 351 29.43 0.33 35.94
C ARG A 351 30.73 1.00 36.38
N CYS A 352 31.62 0.25 37.02
CA CYS A 352 32.93 0.73 37.45
C CYS A 352 33.81 1.10 36.24
N ILE A 353 33.86 0.27 35.20
CA ILE A 353 34.60 0.55 33.95
C ILE A 353 33.98 1.74 33.21
N ASP A 354 32.66 1.84 33.14
CA ASP A 354 31.96 2.95 32.48
C ASP A 354 32.19 4.30 33.22
N SER A 355 32.36 4.26 34.54
CA SER A 355 32.78 5.41 35.34
C SER A 355 34.24 5.82 35.06
N LEU A 356 35.16 4.85 34.98
CA LEU A 356 36.58 5.13 34.69
C LEU A 356 36.83 5.63 33.28
N THR A 357 36.00 5.25 32.32
CA THR A 357 36.10 5.69 30.93
C THR A 357 35.39 7.01 30.66
N GLY A 358 34.79 7.65 31.67
CA GLY A 358 34.05 8.90 31.54
C GLY A 358 32.77 8.78 30.69
N ARG A 359 32.28 7.56 30.42
CA ARG A 359 31.03 7.33 29.67
C ARG A 359 29.79 7.53 30.53
N ALA A 360 29.92 7.38 31.85
CA ALA A 360 28.82 7.54 32.78
C ALA A 360 28.19 8.94 32.76
N SER A 361 28.97 10.00 32.52
CA SER A 361 28.46 11.38 32.45
C SER A 361 27.68 11.66 31.15
N VAL A 362 28.05 11.02 30.04
CA VAL A 362 27.36 11.21 28.75
C VAL A 362 26.04 10.44 28.70
N LEU A 363 25.97 9.26 29.31
CA LEU A 363 24.73 8.47 29.34
C LEU A 363 23.67 9.04 30.30
N ALA A 364 24.07 9.67 31.41
CA ALA A 364 23.14 10.33 32.34
C ALA A 364 22.38 11.49 31.65
N ASP A 365 23.07 12.27 30.82
CA ASP A 365 22.53 13.42 30.07
C ASP A 365 21.55 12.98 28.96
N PHE A 366 21.73 11.77 28.40
CA PHE A 366 20.80 11.20 27.41
C PHE A 366 19.54 10.59 28.05
N THR A 367 19.65 10.00 29.25
CA THR A 367 18.47 9.50 29.96
C THR A 367 17.56 10.61 30.45
N GLU A 368 18.11 11.77 30.84
CA GLU A 368 17.31 12.92 31.26
C GLU A 368 16.54 13.54 30.08
N LYS A 369 17.14 13.62 28.88
CA LYS A 369 16.45 14.09 27.67
C LYS A 369 15.37 13.14 27.16
N LYS A 370 15.56 11.83 27.27
CA LYS A 370 14.61 10.85 26.74
C LYS A 370 13.32 10.78 27.58
N VAL A 371 13.41 11.02 28.89
CA VAL A 371 12.22 11.10 29.76
C VAL A 371 11.37 12.34 29.43
N VAL A 372 12.00 13.44 29.01
CA VAL A 372 11.25 14.65 28.59
C VAL A 372 10.54 14.46 27.24
N GLU A 373 11.13 13.74 26.28
CA GLU A 373 10.49 13.48 24.97
C GLU A 373 9.35 12.44 25.03
N GLU A 374 9.43 11.43 25.91
CA GLU A 374 8.34 10.45 26.08
C GLU A 374 7.11 11.07 26.81
N GLU A 375 7.31 12.04 27.72
CA GLU A 375 6.20 12.72 28.40
C GLU A 375 5.44 13.72 27.49
N GLU A 376 6.12 14.33 26.51
CA GLU A 376 5.48 15.21 25.52
C GLU A 376 4.68 14.41 24.47
N GLN A 377 5.11 13.18 24.16
CA GLN A 377 4.48 12.33 23.15
C GLN A 377 3.19 11.65 23.63
N ASP A 378 3.08 11.31 24.92
CA ASP A 378 1.84 10.78 25.51
C ASP A 378 0.76 11.87 25.67
N SER A 379 1.15 13.14 25.87
CA SER A 379 0.18 14.26 25.96
C SER A 379 -0.54 14.58 24.63
N ALA A 380 0.03 14.17 23.50
CA ALA A 380 -0.56 14.40 22.18
C ALA A 380 -1.59 13.33 21.77
N PHE A 381 -1.64 12.20 22.48
CA PHE A 381 -2.55 11.09 22.15
C PHE A 381 -3.93 11.23 22.82
N ASP A 382 -4.04 11.96 23.93
CA ASP A 382 -5.30 12.17 24.67
C ASP A 382 -6.21 13.28 24.08
N LEU A 383 -5.85 13.88 22.94
CA LEU A 383 -6.66 14.91 22.27
C LEU A 383 -7.54 14.38 21.12
N PHE A 384 -7.61 13.05 20.92
CA PHE A 384 -8.33 12.43 19.81
C PHE A 384 -9.35 11.34 20.21
N ASP A 385 -9.71 11.22 21.49
CA ASP A 385 -10.84 10.40 21.94
C ASP A 385 -12.10 11.24 22.26
#